data_AF-A0A1X1Z3G0-F1
#
_entry.id   AF-A0A1X1Z3G0-F1
#
_cell.length_a   1.000
_cell.length_b   1.000
_cell.length_c   1.000
_cell.angle_alpha   90.00
_cell.angle_beta   90.00
_cell.angle_gamma   90.00
#
_symmetry.space_group_name_H-M   'P 1'
#
loop_
_entity.id
_entity.type
_entity.pdbx_description
1 polymer ?
#
loop_
_entity_poly.entity_id
_entity_poly.type
_entity_poly.pdbx_seq_one_letter_code
_entity_poly.pdbx_strand_id
1 'polypeptide(L)'
;MVGRSRRAGGRLRELGPRVLSAIGRQEWLDRPSYRLEHLLSFGYNALGDARNTVTNALHGVWLGHPVHPPLASLTSGALGTTVALDALSVMPGRRATEVRDASRFATRALGVGIAASVASAVTGTTDWQHTHSEDRRVGLVHGLVNLVATALYAQSWWDRRRGRHGRGIALTALGYAITLGGSYLGGALVFESGIGIDRSGERLRTAEWTPVLPAGSLNGKPVRVEVDGVGVVVCQTKPGQVSAFGEFCPHLAAPMSDGWVDRGRIVCPWHGSWFEAESGEVLRGPAAAPLPCYQARLVDGMVEVRAEEVAK
;
A
#
# COMPACT_ATOMS: atom_id res chain seq x y z
N MET A 1 -23.59 -25.57 -27.83
CA MET A 1 -23.27 -24.22 -27.31
C MET A 1 -22.23 -24.18 -26.17
N VAL A 2 -21.69 -25.32 -25.70
CA VAL A 2 -20.77 -25.37 -24.52
C VAL A 2 -19.31 -24.95 -24.84
N GLY A 3 -18.85 -25.09 -26.10
CA GLY A 3 -17.46 -24.78 -26.49
C GLY A 3 -17.13 -23.28 -26.68
N ARG A 4 -18.13 -22.43 -26.98
CA ARG A 4 -17.93 -20.98 -27.18
C ARG A 4 -17.75 -20.23 -25.86
N SER A 5 -18.46 -20.68 -24.81
CA SER A 5 -18.37 -20.13 -23.45
C SER A 5 -17.01 -20.39 -22.78
N ARG A 6 -16.45 -21.60 -22.92
CA ARG A 6 -15.10 -21.92 -22.40
C ARG A 6 -13.99 -21.10 -23.07
N ARG A 7 -14.07 -20.86 -24.39
CA ARG A 7 -13.10 -20.00 -25.11
C ARG A 7 -13.21 -18.52 -24.75
N ALA A 8 -14.43 -18.01 -24.52
CA ALA A 8 -14.64 -16.64 -24.08
C ALA A 8 -14.15 -16.42 -22.64
N GLY A 9 -14.41 -17.37 -21.73
CA GLY A 9 -13.91 -17.34 -20.35
C GLY A 9 -12.37 -17.43 -20.25
N GLY A 10 -11.73 -18.19 -21.15
CA GLY A 10 -10.26 -18.23 -21.24
C GLY A 10 -9.64 -16.91 -21.72
N ARG A 11 -10.24 -16.26 -22.72
CA ARG A 11 -9.73 -14.96 -23.24
C ARG A 11 -9.84 -13.82 -22.23
N LEU A 12 -10.91 -13.77 -21.43
CA LEU A 12 -11.08 -12.77 -20.38
C LEU A 12 -10.09 -12.98 -19.23
N ARG A 13 -9.80 -14.24 -18.86
CA ARG A 13 -8.77 -14.59 -17.86
C ARG A 13 -7.37 -14.19 -18.29
N GLU A 14 -7.05 -14.26 -19.58
CA GLU A 14 -5.72 -13.89 -20.11
C GLU A 14 -5.55 -12.38 -20.35
N LEU A 15 -6.65 -11.61 -20.43
CA LEU A 15 -6.59 -10.20 -20.81
C LEU A 15 -5.90 -9.34 -19.75
N GLY A 16 -6.22 -9.56 -18.48
CA GLY A 16 -5.64 -8.83 -17.36
C GLY A 16 -4.11 -8.97 -17.26
N PRO A 17 -3.56 -10.20 -17.17
CA PRO A 17 -2.12 -10.42 -17.15
C PRO A 17 -1.41 -9.89 -18.40
N ARG A 18 -2.06 -9.97 -19.58
CA ARG A 18 -1.51 -9.37 -20.82
C ARG A 18 -1.41 -7.85 -20.74
N VAL A 19 -2.41 -7.18 -20.17
CA VAL A 19 -2.39 -5.72 -19.98
C VAL A 19 -1.30 -5.34 -18.97
N LEU A 20 -1.22 -6.02 -17.83
CA LEU A 20 -0.18 -5.78 -16.82
C LEU A 20 1.22 -5.95 -17.42
N SER A 21 1.45 -7.07 -18.11
CA SER A 21 2.71 -7.35 -18.78
C SER A 21 3.02 -6.34 -19.90
N ALA A 22 2.01 -5.85 -20.62
CA ALA A 22 2.19 -4.82 -21.64
C ALA A 22 2.63 -3.49 -21.02
N ILE A 23 2.02 -3.07 -19.91
CA ILE A 23 2.40 -1.86 -19.15
C ILE A 23 3.78 -2.05 -18.51
N GLY A 24 4.01 -3.20 -17.90
CA GLY A 24 5.26 -3.57 -17.23
C GLY A 24 6.47 -3.55 -18.16
N ARG A 25 6.31 -3.76 -19.47
CA ARG A 25 7.40 -3.64 -20.45
C ARG A 25 7.66 -2.22 -20.98
N GLN A 26 6.88 -1.22 -20.57
CA GLN A 26 7.02 0.15 -21.07
C GLN A 26 8.12 0.93 -20.33
N GLU A 27 9.39 0.59 -20.52
CA GLU A 27 10.54 1.24 -19.85
C GLU A 27 10.60 2.77 -20.09
N TRP A 28 9.97 3.28 -21.16
CA TRP A 28 9.86 4.73 -21.37
C TRP A 28 9.08 5.45 -20.25
N LEU A 29 8.25 4.74 -19.49
CA LEU A 29 7.54 5.24 -18.30
C LEU A 29 8.46 5.42 -17.09
N ASP A 30 9.69 4.89 -17.11
CA ASP A 30 10.63 5.02 -16.00
C ASP A 30 11.08 6.48 -15.82
N ARG A 31 11.45 7.15 -16.91
CA ARG A 31 11.85 8.57 -16.84
C ARG A 31 10.77 9.48 -16.22
N PRO A 32 9.51 9.50 -16.69
CA PRO A 32 8.48 10.35 -16.08
C PRO A 32 8.14 9.89 -14.66
N SER A 33 8.14 8.58 -14.37
CA SER A 33 7.87 8.11 -13.01
C SER A 33 8.94 8.58 -12.02
N TYR A 34 10.23 8.40 -12.34
CA TYR A 34 11.32 8.87 -11.48
C TYR A 34 11.32 10.38 -11.35
N ARG A 35 11.00 11.16 -12.39
CA ARG A 35 10.82 12.61 -12.25
C ARG A 35 9.73 12.98 -11.25
N LEU A 36 8.60 12.27 -11.26
CA LEU A 36 7.53 12.49 -10.30
C LEU A 36 7.97 12.15 -8.87
N GLU A 37 8.68 11.04 -8.66
CA GLU A 37 9.26 10.71 -7.34
C GLU A 37 10.22 11.78 -6.85
N HIS A 38 11.10 12.32 -7.70
CA HIS A 38 12.02 13.38 -7.30
C HIS A 38 11.26 14.64 -6.88
N LEU A 39 10.18 14.99 -7.57
CA LEU A 39 9.32 16.12 -7.20
C LEU A 39 8.62 15.89 -5.86
N LEU A 40 8.09 14.67 -5.62
CA LEU A 40 7.50 14.29 -4.34
C LEU A 40 8.52 14.34 -3.21
N SER A 41 9.70 13.76 -3.43
CA SER A 41 10.81 13.77 -2.48
C SER A 41 11.26 15.19 -2.14
N PHE A 42 11.37 16.06 -3.16
CA PHE A 42 11.66 17.47 -2.95
C PHE A 42 10.55 18.15 -2.11
N GLY A 43 9.29 17.90 -2.42
CA GLY A 43 8.14 18.41 -1.67
C GLY A 43 8.15 17.97 -0.20
N TYR A 44 8.40 16.68 0.07
CA TYR A 44 8.51 16.18 1.44
C TYR A 44 9.73 16.74 2.17
N ASN A 45 10.87 16.89 1.49
CA ASN A 45 12.06 17.49 2.08
C ASN A 45 11.86 18.97 2.43
N ALA A 46 11.05 19.69 1.66
CA ALA A 46 10.70 21.08 1.95
C ALA A 46 9.89 21.25 3.25
N LEU A 47 9.32 20.17 3.81
CA LEU A 47 8.63 20.19 5.10
C LEU A 47 9.60 20.26 6.31
N GLY A 48 10.90 20.13 6.09
CA GLY A 48 11.90 20.19 7.16
C GLY A 48 11.63 19.16 8.26
N ASP A 49 11.60 19.62 9.51
CA ASP A 49 11.40 18.78 10.70
C ASP A 49 10.04 18.06 10.71
N ALA A 50 9.03 18.61 10.03
CA ALA A 50 7.71 18.00 9.93
C ALA A 50 7.64 16.84 8.93
N ARG A 51 8.69 16.63 8.10
CA ARG A 51 8.72 15.61 7.04
C ARG A 51 8.29 14.24 7.57
N ASN A 52 8.97 13.73 8.61
CA ASN A 52 8.72 12.38 9.09
C ASN A 52 7.32 12.24 9.67
N THR A 53 6.82 13.25 10.40
CA THR A 53 5.46 13.26 10.93
C THR A 53 4.43 13.16 9.81
N VAL A 54 4.59 13.96 8.75
CA VAL A 54 3.69 13.95 7.60
C VAL A 54 3.78 12.65 6.82
N THR A 55 4.99 12.18 6.48
CA THR A 55 5.13 10.94 5.71
C THR A 55 4.69 9.72 6.50
N ASN A 56 4.95 9.65 7.80
CA ASN A 56 4.44 8.57 8.66
C ASN A 56 2.90 8.57 8.72
N ALA A 57 2.28 9.75 8.80
CA ALA A 57 0.83 9.88 8.75
C ALA A 57 0.24 9.36 7.43
N LEU A 58 0.87 9.71 6.30
CA LEU A 58 0.45 9.30 4.96
C LEU A 58 0.68 7.80 4.69
N HIS A 59 1.81 7.25 5.14
CA HIS A 59 2.11 5.82 5.08
C HIS A 59 1.24 4.99 6.03
N GLY A 60 0.58 5.60 7.01
CA GLY A 60 -0.29 4.88 7.95
C GLY A 60 0.43 4.20 9.10
N VAL A 61 1.60 4.72 9.50
CA VAL A 61 2.36 4.22 10.66
C VAL A 61 1.49 4.19 11.92
N TRP A 62 0.69 5.23 12.15
CA TRP A 62 -0.24 5.33 13.29
C TRP A 62 -1.37 4.30 13.26
N LEU A 63 -1.63 3.71 12.10
CA LEU A 63 -2.70 2.76 11.86
C LEU A 63 -2.18 1.31 11.86
N GLY A 64 -0.86 1.12 11.76
CA GLY A 64 -0.21 -0.18 11.59
C GLY A 64 -0.37 -0.78 10.19
N HIS A 65 -1.02 -0.07 9.27
CA HIS A 65 -1.20 -0.47 7.88
C HIS A 65 -1.40 0.78 6.99
N PRO A 66 -1.21 0.66 5.66
CA PRO A 66 -1.35 1.80 4.75
C PRO A 66 -2.71 2.51 4.82
N VAL A 67 -2.72 3.84 4.67
CA VAL A 67 -3.96 4.66 4.66
C VAL A 67 -4.67 4.60 3.30
N HIS A 68 -3.93 4.31 2.23
CA HIS A 68 -4.47 4.26 0.87
C HIS A 68 -5.67 3.30 0.70
N PRO A 69 -5.62 2.03 1.17
CA PRO A 69 -6.72 1.08 0.96
C PRO A 69 -8.06 1.46 1.63
N PRO A 70 -8.11 1.96 2.89
CA PRO A 70 -9.34 2.49 3.46
C PRO A 70 -9.94 3.65 2.65
N LEU A 71 -9.12 4.60 2.19
CA LEU A 71 -9.59 5.74 1.39
C LEU A 71 -10.05 5.31 -0.01
N ALA A 72 -9.37 4.35 -0.63
CA ALA A 72 -9.79 3.74 -1.89
C ALA A 72 -11.12 2.98 -1.74
N SER A 73 -11.33 2.31 -0.60
CA SER A 73 -12.59 1.64 -0.27
C SER A 73 -13.73 2.64 -0.09
N LEU A 74 -13.50 3.72 0.64
CA LEU A 74 -14.47 4.81 0.81
C LEU A 74 -14.84 5.45 -0.54
N THR A 75 -13.83 5.68 -1.39
CA THR A 75 -14.00 6.18 -2.76
C THR A 75 -14.92 5.26 -3.57
N SER A 76 -14.61 3.97 -3.59
CA SER A 76 -15.37 2.97 -4.33
C SER A 76 -16.82 2.87 -3.83
N GLY A 77 -17.03 2.86 -2.51
CA GLY A 77 -18.36 2.82 -1.90
C GLY A 77 -19.21 4.05 -2.22
N ALA A 78 -18.63 5.26 -2.11
CA ALA A 78 -19.32 6.51 -2.40
C ALA A 78 -19.67 6.67 -3.89
N LEU A 79 -18.75 6.29 -4.79
CA LEU A 79 -18.98 6.35 -6.24
C LEU A 79 -19.97 5.27 -6.69
N GLY A 80 -19.87 4.04 -6.16
CA GLY A 80 -20.85 2.98 -6.42
C GLY A 80 -22.26 3.39 -5.96
N THR A 81 -22.36 4.03 -4.79
CA THR A 81 -23.62 4.61 -4.30
C THR A 81 -24.15 5.69 -5.25
N THR A 82 -23.26 6.55 -5.77
CA THR A 82 -23.65 7.59 -6.75
C THR A 82 -24.24 6.96 -8.00
N VAL A 83 -23.58 5.94 -8.58
CA VAL A 83 -24.04 5.25 -9.78
C VAL A 83 -25.38 4.54 -9.53
N ALA A 84 -25.55 3.90 -8.37
CA ALA A 84 -26.81 3.24 -8.01
C ALA A 84 -27.97 4.24 -7.92
N LEU A 85 -27.75 5.39 -7.27
CA LEU A 85 -28.75 6.46 -7.16
C LEU A 85 -29.03 7.12 -8.50
N ASP A 86 -28.02 7.31 -9.35
CA ASP A 86 -28.19 7.79 -10.71
C ASP A 86 -29.05 6.85 -11.54
N ALA A 87 -28.79 5.54 -11.46
CA ALA A 87 -29.59 4.53 -12.13
C ALA A 87 -31.06 4.57 -11.68
N LEU A 88 -31.32 4.71 -10.38
CA LEU A 88 -32.67 4.90 -9.85
C LEU A 88 -33.34 6.17 -10.39
N SER A 89 -32.58 7.26 -10.55
CA SER A 89 -33.11 8.54 -11.03
C SER A 89 -33.54 8.52 -12.50
N VAL A 90 -33.04 7.58 -13.30
CA VAL A 90 -33.39 7.42 -14.73
C VAL A 90 -34.36 6.26 -14.99
N MET A 91 -34.75 5.51 -13.96
CA MET A 91 -35.69 4.40 -14.12
C MET A 91 -37.12 4.89 -14.44
N PRO A 92 -37.81 4.29 -15.42
CA PRO A 92 -39.20 4.59 -15.72
C PRO A 92 -40.12 4.34 -14.51
N GLY A 93 -41.21 5.09 -14.42
CA GLY A 93 -42.27 4.85 -13.43
C GLY A 93 -41.98 5.31 -12.00
N ARG A 94 -40.86 6.01 -11.75
CA ARG A 94 -40.53 6.60 -10.45
C ARG A 94 -41.26 7.92 -10.22
N ARG A 95 -41.63 8.20 -8.98
CA ARG A 95 -42.27 9.49 -8.62
C ARG A 95 -41.26 10.63 -8.77
N ALA A 96 -41.74 11.81 -9.18
CA ALA A 96 -40.87 12.98 -9.35
C ALA A 96 -40.16 13.43 -8.07
N THR A 97 -40.69 13.11 -6.89
CA THR A 97 -40.03 13.34 -5.59
C THR A 97 -38.86 12.37 -5.38
N GLU A 98 -39.08 11.08 -5.62
CA GLU A 98 -38.05 10.03 -5.52
C GLU A 98 -36.87 10.30 -6.44
N VAL A 99 -37.13 10.71 -7.69
CA VAL A 99 -36.08 11.07 -8.66
C VAL A 99 -35.26 12.26 -8.17
N ARG A 100 -35.93 13.28 -7.61
CA ARG A 100 -35.26 14.48 -7.08
C ARG A 100 -34.40 14.15 -5.86
N ASP A 101 -34.90 13.31 -4.95
CA ASP A 101 -34.15 12.91 -3.77
C ASP A 101 -32.96 12.01 -4.15
N ALA A 102 -33.15 11.03 -5.03
CA ALA A 102 -32.06 10.21 -5.56
C ALA A 102 -30.95 11.07 -6.19
N SER A 103 -31.30 12.04 -7.04
CA SER A 103 -30.34 12.95 -7.67
C SER A 103 -29.58 13.83 -6.65
N ARG A 104 -30.27 14.31 -5.60
CA ARG A 104 -29.64 15.08 -4.51
C ARG A 104 -28.65 14.23 -3.72
N PHE A 105 -29.05 13.02 -3.32
CA PHE A 105 -28.18 12.11 -2.58
C PHE A 105 -27.00 11.63 -3.44
N ALA A 106 -27.21 11.35 -4.73
CA ALA A 106 -26.15 11.03 -5.68
C ALA A 106 -25.10 12.15 -5.73
N THR A 107 -25.54 13.41 -5.81
CA THR A 107 -24.62 14.57 -5.84
C THR A 107 -23.79 14.71 -4.57
N ARG A 108 -24.36 14.38 -3.40
CA ARG A 108 -23.63 14.39 -2.12
C ARG A 108 -22.64 13.22 -2.03
N ALA A 109 -23.07 12.01 -2.38
CA ALA A 109 -22.20 10.83 -2.43
C ALA A 109 -21.03 11.03 -3.40
N LEU A 110 -21.28 11.66 -4.56
CA LEU A 110 -20.25 12.01 -5.53
C LEU A 110 -19.20 12.96 -4.93
N GLY A 111 -19.64 13.95 -4.16
CA GLY A 111 -18.74 14.86 -3.44
C GLY A 111 -17.84 14.14 -2.44
N VAL A 112 -18.40 13.21 -1.66
CA VAL A 112 -17.62 12.36 -0.74
C VAL A 112 -16.63 11.49 -1.51
N GLY A 113 -17.07 10.87 -2.62
CA GLY A 113 -16.22 10.06 -3.48
C GLY A 113 -15.04 10.83 -4.08
N ILE A 114 -15.26 12.07 -4.53
CA ILE A 114 -14.18 12.95 -5.04
C ILE A 114 -13.18 13.27 -3.93
N ALA A 115 -13.66 13.66 -2.74
CA ALA A 115 -12.79 14.00 -1.62
C ALA A 115 -11.95 12.79 -1.18
N ALA A 116 -12.58 11.63 -1.03
CA ALA A 116 -11.90 10.38 -0.71
C ALA A 116 -10.90 9.98 -1.82
N SER A 117 -11.24 10.20 -3.08
CA SER A 117 -10.38 9.90 -4.23
C SER A 117 -9.11 10.76 -4.24
N VAL A 118 -9.24 12.07 -3.94
CA VAL A 118 -8.09 12.97 -3.81
C VAL A 118 -7.20 12.55 -2.64
N ALA A 119 -7.80 12.25 -1.47
CA ALA A 119 -7.04 11.78 -0.31
C ALA A 119 -6.33 10.44 -0.61
N SER A 120 -7.01 9.51 -1.28
CA SER A 120 -6.45 8.23 -1.74
C SER A 120 -5.31 8.42 -2.74
N ALA A 121 -5.39 9.40 -3.64
CA ALA A 121 -4.31 9.72 -4.56
C ALA A 121 -3.07 10.27 -3.83
N VAL A 122 -3.25 11.12 -2.82
CA VAL A 122 -2.13 11.63 -2.00
C VAL A 122 -1.43 10.51 -1.24
N THR A 123 -2.18 9.66 -0.52
CA THR A 123 -1.56 8.54 0.21
C THR A 123 -0.97 7.50 -0.74
N GLY A 124 -1.67 7.17 -1.83
CA GLY A 124 -1.22 6.22 -2.84
C GLY A 124 0.05 6.66 -3.57
N THR A 125 0.20 7.94 -3.90
CA THR A 125 1.45 8.46 -4.49
C THR A 125 2.61 8.47 -3.49
N THR A 126 2.32 8.66 -2.20
CA THR A 126 3.31 8.57 -1.11
C THR A 126 3.86 7.15 -1.00
N ASP A 127 3.01 6.13 -1.10
CA ASP A 127 3.42 4.73 -1.08
C ASP A 127 4.12 4.31 -2.39
N TRP A 128 3.54 4.73 -3.53
CA TRP A 128 4.03 4.40 -4.88
C TRP A 128 5.48 4.85 -5.14
N GLN A 129 5.93 5.97 -4.56
CA GLN A 129 7.25 6.53 -4.85
C GLN A 129 8.40 5.55 -4.57
N HIS A 130 8.19 4.57 -3.69
CA HIS A 130 9.19 3.56 -3.32
C HIS A 130 9.13 2.26 -4.15
N THR A 131 8.19 2.16 -5.09
CA THR A 131 8.08 1.02 -6.00
C THR A 131 9.11 1.09 -7.14
N HIS A 132 9.47 -0.09 -7.66
CA HIS A 132 10.52 -0.26 -8.66
C HIS A 132 10.03 -1.02 -9.88
N SER A 133 10.73 -0.88 -11.00
CA SER A 133 10.55 -1.70 -12.21
C SER A 133 9.09 -1.78 -12.71
N GLU A 134 8.54 -2.98 -12.92
CA GLU A 134 7.21 -3.19 -13.49
C GLU A 134 6.11 -2.61 -12.61
N ASP A 135 6.17 -2.83 -11.29
CA ASP A 135 5.19 -2.33 -10.32
C ASP A 135 5.09 -0.81 -10.34
N ARG A 136 6.23 -0.14 -10.50
CA ARG A 136 6.29 1.32 -10.62
C ARG A 136 5.52 1.81 -11.84
N ARG A 137 5.68 1.15 -12.98
CA ARG A 137 5.02 1.51 -14.24
C ARG A 137 3.52 1.23 -14.17
N VAL A 138 3.13 0.08 -13.63
CA VAL A 138 1.72 -0.27 -13.38
C VAL A 138 1.08 0.74 -12.42
N GLY A 139 1.77 1.10 -11.34
CA GLY A 139 1.33 2.11 -10.37
C GLY A 139 1.14 3.50 -10.97
N LEU A 140 2.04 3.93 -11.87
CA LEU A 140 1.89 5.20 -12.58
C LEU A 140 0.63 5.20 -13.45
N VAL A 141 0.42 4.14 -14.23
CA VAL A 141 -0.77 4.02 -15.09
C VAL A 141 -2.05 3.91 -14.26
N HIS A 142 -2.04 3.15 -13.16
CA HIS A 142 -3.14 3.09 -12.20
C HIS A 142 -3.51 4.48 -11.67
N GLY A 143 -2.52 5.27 -11.26
CA GLY A 143 -2.73 6.65 -10.78
C GLY A 143 -3.31 7.56 -11.88
N LEU A 144 -2.77 7.51 -13.10
CA LEU A 144 -3.25 8.33 -14.22
C LEU A 144 -4.69 7.98 -14.63
N VAL A 145 -5.02 6.69 -14.71
CA VAL A 145 -6.37 6.20 -15.01
C VAL A 145 -7.37 6.72 -13.99
N ASN A 146 -7.03 6.63 -12.70
CA ASN A 146 -7.90 7.13 -11.63
C ASN A 146 -7.96 8.66 -11.61
N LEU A 147 -6.88 9.38 -11.92
CA LEU A 147 -6.91 10.83 -12.04
C LEU A 147 -7.88 11.30 -13.13
N VAL A 148 -7.90 10.62 -14.28
CA VAL A 148 -8.88 10.88 -15.36
C VAL A 148 -10.30 10.62 -14.87
N ALA A 149 -10.55 9.51 -14.16
CA ALA A 149 -11.86 9.22 -13.58
C ALA A 149 -12.29 10.33 -12.59
N THR A 150 -11.39 10.77 -11.71
CA THR A 150 -11.64 11.85 -10.74
C THR A 150 -11.95 13.17 -11.41
N ALA A 151 -11.27 13.51 -12.50
CA ALA A 151 -11.59 14.70 -13.30
C ALA A 151 -13.00 14.62 -13.91
N LEU A 152 -13.43 13.45 -14.39
CA LEU A 152 -14.79 13.23 -14.88
C LEU A 152 -15.83 13.35 -13.77
N TYR A 153 -15.54 12.86 -12.57
CA TYR A 153 -16.40 13.03 -11.40
C TYR A 153 -16.53 14.49 -10.99
N ALA A 154 -15.42 15.24 -10.94
CA ALA A 154 -15.42 16.67 -10.65
C ALA A 154 -16.26 17.45 -11.68
N GLN A 155 -16.12 17.11 -12.98
CA GLN A 155 -16.93 17.71 -14.03
C GLN A 155 -18.41 17.32 -13.93
N SER A 156 -18.72 16.06 -13.60
CA SER A 156 -20.08 15.60 -13.32
C SER A 156 -20.73 16.40 -12.19
N TRP A 157 -20.00 16.57 -11.08
CA TRP A 157 -20.46 17.32 -9.92
C TRP A 157 -20.74 18.78 -10.27
N TRP A 158 -19.87 19.39 -11.07
CA TRP A 158 -20.04 20.74 -11.58
C TRP A 158 -21.23 20.88 -12.54
N ASP A 159 -21.44 19.90 -13.44
CA ASP A 159 -22.58 19.86 -14.35
C ASP A 159 -23.91 19.75 -13.61
N ARG A 160 -23.98 18.92 -12.56
CA ARG A 160 -25.16 18.80 -11.68
C ARG A 160 -25.49 20.12 -10.99
N ARG A 161 -24.49 20.86 -10.51
CA ARG A 161 -24.68 22.20 -9.90
C ARG A 161 -25.21 23.23 -10.89
N ARG A 162 -24.94 23.07 -12.18
CA ARG A 162 -25.44 23.94 -13.26
C ARG A 162 -26.72 23.40 -13.93
N GLY A 163 -27.38 22.41 -13.34
CA GLY A 163 -28.64 21.83 -13.84
C GLY A 163 -28.50 20.87 -15.03
N ARG A 164 -27.28 20.56 -15.50
CA ARG A 164 -27.03 19.60 -16.59
C ARG A 164 -26.98 18.17 -16.08
N HIS A 165 -28.05 17.71 -15.43
CA HIS A 165 -28.08 16.43 -14.73
C HIS A 165 -27.81 15.21 -15.61
N GLY A 166 -28.41 15.13 -16.81
CA GLY A 166 -28.19 14.00 -17.72
C GLY A 166 -26.73 13.83 -18.15
N ARG A 167 -26.06 14.94 -18.47
CA ARG A 167 -24.62 14.94 -18.77
C ARG A 167 -23.79 14.55 -17.53
N GLY A 168 -24.18 15.02 -16.35
CA GLY A 168 -23.54 14.62 -15.09
C GLY A 168 -23.62 13.11 -14.85
N ILE A 169 -24.80 12.51 -15.04
CA ILE A 169 -24.98 11.05 -14.92
C ILE A 169 -24.09 10.30 -15.92
N ALA A 170 -24.05 10.73 -17.18
CA ALA A 170 -23.21 10.10 -18.20
C ALA A 170 -21.71 10.18 -17.85
N LEU A 171 -21.24 11.33 -17.36
CA LEU A 171 -19.84 11.50 -16.92
C LEU A 171 -19.51 10.65 -15.70
N THR A 172 -20.42 10.54 -14.71
CA THR A 172 -20.23 9.64 -13.57
C THR A 172 -20.16 8.19 -14.03
N ALA A 173 -21.05 7.74 -14.91
CA ALA A 173 -21.05 6.37 -15.43
C ALA A 173 -19.76 6.04 -16.19
N LEU A 174 -19.27 6.96 -17.03
CA LEU A 174 -17.99 6.82 -17.74
C LEU A 174 -16.81 6.77 -16.75
N GLY A 175 -16.77 7.69 -15.79
CA GLY A 175 -15.74 7.71 -14.75
C GLY A 175 -15.72 6.39 -13.97
N TYR A 176 -16.90 5.86 -13.62
CA TYR A 176 -17.01 4.61 -12.87
C TYR A 176 -16.52 3.40 -13.68
N ALA A 177 -16.83 3.34 -14.98
CA ALA A 177 -16.28 2.32 -15.86
C ALA A 177 -14.74 2.37 -15.93
N ILE A 178 -14.16 3.57 -15.96
CA ILE A 178 -12.69 3.77 -15.91
C ILE A 178 -12.13 3.33 -14.55
N THR A 179 -12.77 3.71 -13.44
CA THR A 179 -12.39 3.29 -12.09
C THR A 179 -12.37 1.77 -11.96
N LEU A 180 -13.32 1.03 -12.53
CA LEU A 180 -13.30 -0.44 -12.51
C LEU A 180 -12.02 -1.01 -13.16
N GLY A 181 -11.56 -0.43 -14.26
CA GLY A 181 -10.28 -0.79 -14.89
C GLY A 181 -9.08 -0.41 -14.01
N GLY A 182 -9.10 0.80 -13.42
CA GLY A 182 -8.10 1.24 -12.45
C GLY A 182 -8.02 0.33 -11.23
N SER A 183 -9.15 -0.13 -10.69
CA SER A 183 -9.24 -1.04 -9.54
C SER A 183 -8.62 -2.41 -9.84
N TYR A 184 -8.69 -2.89 -11.09
CA TYR A 184 -7.97 -4.10 -11.48
C TYR A 184 -6.45 -3.92 -11.38
N LEU A 185 -5.91 -2.79 -11.88
CA LEU A 185 -4.49 -2.47 -11.78
C LEU A 185 -4.04 -2.33 -10.31
N GLY A 186 -4.86 -1.66 -9.49
CA GLY A 186 -4.59 -1.52 -8.05
C GLY A 186 -4.62 -2.87 -7.33
N GLY A 187 -5.58 -3.73 -7.68
CA GLY A 187 -5.65 -5.10 -7.17
C GLY A 187 -4.41 -5.92 -7.53
N ALA A 188 -3.88 -5.80 -8.75
CA ALA A 188 -2.65 -6.49 -9.14
C ALA A 188 -1.45 -6.05 -8.32
N LEU A 189 -1.28 -4.74 -8.08
CA LEU A 189 -0.21 -4.22 -7.22
C LEU A 189 -0.26 -4.81 -5.81
N VAL A 190 -1.46 -4.93 -5.22
CA VAL A 190 -1.63 -5.47 -3.87
C VAL A 190 -1.47 -7.00 -3.84
N PHE A 191 -2.21 -7.71 -4.69
CA PHE A 191 -2.35 -9.17 -4.59
C PHE A 191 -1.30 -9.96 -5.37
N GLU A 192 -0.73 -9.41 -6.44
CA GLU A 192 0.34 -10.06 -7.22
C GLU A 192 1.72 -9.58 -6.76
N SER A 193 1.89 -8.27 -6.59
CA SER A 193 3.20 -7.68 -6.25
C SER A 193 3.44 -7.49 -4.76
N GLY A 194 2.39 -7.53 -3.93
CA GLY A 194 2.49 -7.35 -2.48
C GLY A 194 2.80 -5.92 -2.05
N ILE A 195 2.34 -4.92 -2.82
CA ILE A 195 2.47 -3.51 -2.44
C ILE A 195 1.44 -3.18 -1.35
N GLY A 196 1.92 -2.63 -0.23
CA GLY A 196 1.05 -2.21 0.88
C GLY A 196 0.53 -3.35 1.76
N ILE A 197 1.12 -4.55 1.66
CA ILE A 197 0.90 -5.65 2.61
C ILE A 197 2.17 -5.87 3.45
N ASP A 198 2.04 -6.51 4.61
CA ASP A 198 3.21 -6.95 5.38
C ASP A 198 3.97 -8.03 4.61
N ARG A 199 5.21 -7.71 4.26
CA ARG A 199 6.12 -8.55 3.48
C ARG A 199 7.22 -9.19 4.34
N SER A 200 7.08 -9.20 5.68
CA SER A 200 8.10 -9.73 6.59
C SER A 200 8.26 -11.26 6.55
N GLY A 201 7.33 -11.97 5.90
CA GLY A 201 7.37 -13.43 5.79
C GLY A 201 6.86 -14.17 7.03
N GLU A 202 7.30 -15.41 7.19
CA GLU A 202 6.93 -16.27 8.31
C GLU A 202 7.44 -15.71 9.64
N ARG A 203 6.72 -16.02 10.73
CA ARG A 203 7.03 -15.55 12.08
C ARG A 203 7.53 -16.71 12.92
N LEU A 204 8.62 -16.50 13.67
CA LEU A 204 9.11 -17.46 14.65
C LEU A 204 8.04 -17.71 15.72
N ARG A 205 7.82 -18.99 16.09
CA ARG A 205 6.81 -19.40 17.07
C ARG A 205 7.36 -20.23 18.23
N THR A 206 8.64 -20.61 18.19
CA THR A 206 9.23 -21.43 19.26
C THR A 206 9.25 -20.68 20.58
N ALA A 207 8.71 -21.28 21.64
CA ALA A 207 8.75 -20.71 23.00
C ALA A 207 10.06 -21.05 23.73
N GLU A 208 10.78 -22.06 23.24
CA GLU A 208 12.03 -22.51 23.82
C GLU A 208 13.20 -21.64 23.34
N TRP A 209 14.11 -21.34 24.27
CA TRP A 209 15.33 -20.63 23.93
C TRP A 209 16.20 -21.49 23.02
N THR A 210 16.45 -21.01 21.82
CA THR A 210 17.23 -21.72 20.81
C THR A 210 18.58 -21.02 20.60
N PRO A 211 19.72 -21.68 20.84
CA PRO A 211 21.03 -21.12 20.55
C PRO A 211 21.24 -21.01 19.04
N VAL A 212 21.67 -19.83 18.59
CA VAL A 212 21.74 -19.51 17.15
C VAL A 212 23.12 -19.15 16.64
N LEU A 213 23.92 -18.41 17.41
CA LEU A 213 25.31 -18.10 17.05
C LEU A 213 26.14 -17.65 18.26
N PRO A 214 27.48 -17.79 18.22
CA PRO A 214 28.37 -17.12 19.17
C PRO A 214 28.29 -15.60 19.01
N ALA A 215 28.28 -14.85 20.12
CA ALA A 215 28.16 -13.38 20.08
C ALA A 215 29.32 -12.70 19.34
N GLY A 216 30.52 -13.28 19.38
CA GLY A 216 31.68 -12.80 18.63
C GLY A 216 31.48 -12.80 17.12
N SER A 217 30.53 -13.57 16.58
CA SER A 217 30.25 -13.62 15.14
C SER A 217 29.46 -12.41 14.63
N LEU A 218 28.80 -11.64 15.51
CA LEU A 218 27.99 -10.47 15.12
C LEU A 218 28.84 -9.35 14.52
N ASN A 219 30.06 -9.10 15.04
CA ASN A 219 30.99 -8.11 14.50
C ASN A 219 30.37 -6.72 14.18
N GLY A 220 29.38 -6.29 14.97
CA GLY A 220 28.67 -5.02 14.80
C GLY A 220 27.71 -4.96 13.60
N LYS A 221 27.40 -6.08 12.95
CA LYS A 221 26.47 -6.17 11.83
C LYS A 221 25.28 -7.07 12.16
N PRO A 222 24.11 -6.85 11.53
CA PRO A 222 23.03 -7.83 11.57
C PRO A 222 23.45 -9.12 10.86
N VAL A 223 23.12 -10.26 11.46
CA VAL A 223 23.44 -11.60 10.94
C VAL A 223 22.15 -12.40 10.83
N ARG A 224 21.92 -12.97 9.65
CA ARG A 224 20.81 -13.91 9.43
C ARG A 224 21.16 -15.26 10.04
N VAL A 225 20.22 -15.81 10.79
CA VAL A 225 20.20 -17.20 11.26
C VAL A 225 18.87 -17.84 10.91
N GLU A 226 18.79 -19.15 11.03
CA GLU A 226 17.57 -19.91 10.79
C GLU A 226 17.19 -20.67 12.06
N VAL A 227 15.91 -20.58 12.44
CA VAL A 227 15.33 -21.26 13.61
C VAL A 227 14.02 -21.87 13.17
N ASP A 228 13.90 -23.20 13.27
CA ASP A 228 12.72 -23.95 12.82
C ASP A 228 12.27 -23.63 11.39
N GLY A 229 13.25 -23.41 10.48
CA GLY A 229 12.99 -23.03 9.09
C GLY A 229 12.60 -21.56 8.88
N VAL A 230 12.49 -20.76 9.94
CA VAL A 230 12.20 -19.32 9.89
C VAL A 230 13.51 -18.52 9.95
N GLY A 231 13.69 -17.60 9.01
CA GLY A 231 14.82 -16.67 9.05
C GLY A 231 14.65 -15.60 10.13
N VAL A 232 15.70 -15.40 10.91
CA VAL A 232 15.78 -14.40 11.97
C VAL A 232 17.04 -13.58 11.78
N VAL A 233 16.95 -12.26 11.96
CA VAL A 233 18.11 -11.36 11.92
C VAL A 233 18.46 -10.97 13.34
N VAL A 234 19.66 -11.35 13.77
CA VAL A 234 20.20 -11.01 15.09
C VAL A 234 21.23 -9.92 14.94
N CYS A 235 21.18 -8.90 15.80
CA CYS A 235 22.21 -7.88 15.83
C CYS A 235 22.51 -7.44 17.27
N GLN A 236 23.72 -6.91 17.45
CA GLN A 236 24.07 -6.23 18.68
C GLN A 236 23.58 -4.77 18.63
N THR A 237 22.73 -4.39 19.58
CA THR A 237 22.12 -3.05 19.60
C THR A 237 22.82 -2.10 20.56
N LYS A 238 23.37 -2.65 21.66
CA LYS A 238 24.26 -1.96 22.61
C LYS A 238 25.37 -2.92 23.05
N PRO A 239 26.48 -2.45 23.65
CA PRO A 239 27.46 -3.33 24.28
C PRO A 239 26.80 -4.33 25.23
N GLY A 240 26.94 -5.63 24.96
CA GLY A 240 26.33 -6.70 25.75
C GLY A 240 24.82 -6.94 25.54
N GLN A 241 24.13 -6.16 24.69
CA GLN A 241 22.71 -6.34 24.38
C GLN A 241 22.51 -6.79 22.94
N VAL A 242 21.71 -7.83 22.75
CA VAL A 242 21.33 -8.37 21.44
C VAL A 242 19.82 -8.22 21.22
N SER A 243 19.44 -8.02 19.97
CA SER A 243 18.05 -8.02 19.51
C SER A 243 17.89 -8.97 18.34
N ALA A 244 16.68 -9.51 18.17
CA ALA A 244 16.34 -10.41 17.09
C ALA A 244 15.07 -9.94 16.38
N PHE A 245 15.10 -9.96 15.05
CA PHE A 245 14.02 -9.46 14.20
C PHE A 245 13.67 -10.48 13.12
N GLY A 246 12.54 -10.28 12.45
CA GLY A 246 12.23 -11.04 11.23
C GLY A 246 13.22 -10.75 10.10
N GLU A 247 13.37 -11.71 9.20
CA GLU A 247 14.34 -11.66 8.10
C GLU A 247 14.10 -10.48 7.15
N PHE A 248 12.84 -10.16 6.89
CA PHE A 248 12.47 -9.23 5.83
C PHE A 248 11.77 -7.97 6.38
N CYS A 249 12.09 -6.82 5.78
CA CYS A 249 11.41 -5.57 6.06
C CYS A 249 9.91 -5.69 5.66
N PRO A 250 8.97 -5.31 6.54
CA PRO A 250 7.54 -5.42 6.26
C PRO A 250 7.08 -4.56 5.06
N HIS A 251 7.88 -3.57 4.64
CA HIS A 251 7.54 -2.69 3.52
C HIS A 251 7.58 -3.42 2.16
N LEU A 252 8.76 -3.90 1.73
CA LEU A 252 8.96 -4.52 0.41
C LEU A 252 9.84 -5.78 0.46
N ALA A 253 9.98 -6.42 1.61
CA ALA A 253 10.82 -7.59 1.85
C ALA A 253 12.34 -7.35 1.67
N ALA A 254 12.83 -6.17 2.04
CA ALA A 254 14.27 -5.94 2.08
C ALA A 254 14.94 -6.89 3.09
N PRO A 255 16.04 -7.58 2.76
CA PRO A 255 16.76 -8.43 3.71
C PRO A 255 17.34 -7.57 4.84
N MET A 256 16.84 -7.76 6.06
CA MET A 256 17.26 -6.95 7.21
C MET A 256 18.68 -7.30 7.69
N SER A 257 19.23 -8.43 7.24
CA SER A 257 20.65 -8.75 7.40
C SER A 257 21.58 -7.73 6.72
N ASP A 258 21.09 -7.07 5.66
CA ASP A 258 21.85 -6.05 4.92
C ASP A 258 21.63 -4.65 5.51
N GLY A 259 20.76 -4.54 6.52
CA GLY A 259 20.52 -3.30 7.26
C GLY A 259 21.65 -2.95 8.23
N TRP A 260 21.41 -1.94 9.07
CA TRP A 260 22.35 -1.54 10.11
C TRP A 260 21.65 -1.03 11.36
N VAL A 261 22.36 -1.09 12.49
CA VAL A 261 21.92 -0.47 13.75
C VAL A 261 22.48 0.95 13.81
N ASP A 262 21.63 1.91 14.17
CA ASP A 262 22.01 3.30 14.40
C ASP A 262 21.26 3.81 15.62
N ARG A 263 21.93 4.28 16.69
CA ARG A 263 21.27 4.94 17.85
C ARG A 263 20.01 4.23 18.39
N GLY A 264 20.07 2.92 18.61
CA GLY A 264 18.94 2.15 19.17
C GLY A 264 17.80 1.84 18.20
N ARG A 265 18.00 2.03 16.89
CA ARG A 265 17.09 1.59 15.83
C ARG A 265 17.80 0.68 14.85
N ILE A 266 17.05 -0.23 14.23
CA ILE A 266 17.47 -0.98 13.04
C ILE A 266 16.92 -0.29 11.79
N VAL A 267 17.77 -0.11 10.79
CA VAL A 267 17.46 0.62 9.56
C VAL A 267 17.42 -0.31 8.36
N CYS A 268 16.31 -0.25 7.62
CA CYS A 268 16.12 -1.01 6.39
C CYS A 268 17.07 -0.54 5.27
N PRO A 269 17.72 -1.45 4.54
CA PRO A 269 18.74 -1.11 3.55
C PRO A 269 18.19 -0.53 2.25
N TRP A 270 16.92 -0.74 1.92
CA TRP A 270 16.37 -0.31 0.63
C TRP A 270 15.86 1.12 0.65
N HIS A 271 14.95 1.44 1.58
CA HIS A 271 14.27 2.74 1.62
C HIS A 271 14.44 3.49 2.94
N GLY A 272 15.23 2.93 3.87
CA GLY A 272 15.60 3.62 5.10
C GLY A 272 14.50 3.72 6.15
N SER A 273 13.52 2.80 6.16
CA SER A 273 12.60 2.67 7.30
C SER A 273 13.37 2.42 8.59
N TRP A 274 12.95 3.07 9.67
CA TRP A 274 13.54 2.94 10.99
C TRP A 274 12.60 2.18 11.90
N PHE A 275 13.13 1.15 12.55
CA PHE A 275 12.41 0.38 13.55
C PHE A 275 13.13 0.50 14.89
N GLU A 276 12.39 0.68 15.97
CA GLU A 276 12.95 0.66 17.32
C GLU A 276 13.56 -0.72 17.61
N ALA A 277 14.79 -0.76 18.12
CA ALA A 277 15.53 -2.02 18.21
C ALA A 277 15.08 -2.93 19.38
N GLU A 278 14.24 -2.42 20.28
CA GLU A 278 13.70 -3.18 21.41
C GLU A 278 12.32 -3.79 21.07
N SER A 279 11.47 -3.05 20.36
CA SER A 279 10.08 -3.44 20.07
C SER A 279 9.80 -3.80 18.62
N GLY A 280 10.63 -3.34 17.67
CA GLY A 280 10.35 -3.41 16.24
C GLY A 280 9.35 -2.36 15.73
N GLU A 281 8.87 -1.45 16.60
CA GLU A 281 7.93 -0.39 16.24
C GLU A 281 8.48 0.56 15.19
N VAL A 282 7.60 1.04 14.30
CA VAL A 282 8.01 1.92 13.21
C VAL A 282 8.24 3.35 13.73
N LEU A 283 9.48 3.79 13.73
CA LEU A 283 9.86 5.17 14.04
C LEU A 283 9.78 6.06 12.78
N ARG A 284 10.07 5.49 11.62
CA ARG A 284 10.05 6.18 10.32
C ARG A 284 9.70 5.20 9.21
N GLY A 285 8.72 5.57 8.38
CA GLY A 285 8.35 4.83 7.18
C GLY A 285 9.45 4.79 6.11
N PRO A 286 9.20 4.18 4.93
CA PRO A 286 7.87 3.88 4.38
C PRO A 286 7.14 2.62 4.90
N ALA A 287 7.77 1.77 5.72
CA ALA A 287 7.03 0.70 6.40
C ALA A 287 5.86 1.28 7.22
N ALA A 288 4.70 0.63 7.16
CA ALA A 288 3.53 0.96 7.98
C ALA A 288 3.35 -0.02 9.13
N ALA A 289 3.69 -1.30 8.91
CA ALA A 289 3.65 -2.35 9.91
C ALA A 289 4.99 -2.46 10.66
N PRO A 290 4.97 -2.83 11.95
CA PRO A 290 6.19 -3.05 12.73
C PRO A 290 7.02 -4.20 12.17
N LEU A 291 8.34 -4.10 12.33
CA LEU A 291 9.24 -5.19 12.04
C LEU A 291 9.03 -6.28 13.11
N PRO A 292 8.75 -7.55 12.75
CA PRO A 292 8.76 -8.65 13.72
C PRO A 292 9.94 -8.55 14.68
N CYS A 293 9.66 -8.51 15.98
CA CYS A 293 10.66 -8.55 17.04
C CYS A 293 10.54 -9.88 17.80
N TYR A 294 11.67 -10.40 18.25
CA TYR A 294 11.76 -11.65 19.00
C TYR A 294 12.62 -11.43 20.23
N GLN A 295 12.42 -12.28 21.24
CA GLN A 295 13.26 -12.20 22.42
C GLN A 295 14.64 -12.77 22.09
N ALA A 296 15.68 -12.03 22.46
CA ALA A 296 17.06 -12.43 22.31
C ALA A 296 17.81 -12.24 23.63
N ARG A 297 18.73 -13.16 23.94
CA ARG A 297 19.60 -13.05 25.12
C ARG A 297 21.00 -13.57 24.83
N LEU A 298 21.94 -13.17 25.67
CA LEU A 298 23.31 -13.66 25.67
C LEU A 298 23.52 -14.57 26.89
N VAL A 299 23.82 -15.85 26.67
CA VAL A 299 24.10 -16.84 27.72
C VAL A 299 25.41 -17.53 27.38
N ASP A 300 26.41 -17.46 28.27
CA ASP A 300 27.71 -18.11 28.10
C ASP A 300 28.39 -17.84 26.75
N GLY A 301 28.26 -16.61 26.24
CA GLY A 301 28.83 -16.20 24.96
C GLY A 301 28.02 -16.63 23.72
N MET A 302 26.90 -17.33 23.90
CA MET A 302 25.96 -17.73 22.85
C MET A 302 24.74 -16.83 22.84
N VAL A 303 24.34 -16.41 21.63
CA VAL A 303 23.06 -15.76 21.43
C VAL A 303 21.98 -16.82 21.32
N GLU A 304 20.94 -16.65 22.12
CA GLU A 304 19.73 -17.46 22.07
C GLU A 304 18.53 -16.60 21.69
N VAL A 305 17.60 -17.17 20.93
CA VAL A 305 16.37 -16.49 20.52
C VAL A 305 15.14 -17.35 20.79
N ARG A 306 13.98 -16.70 20.96
CA ARG A 306 12.66 -17.35 21.00
C ARG A 306 11.59 -16.37 20.53
N ALA A 307 10.41 -16.89 20.20
CA ALA A 307 9.25 -16.07 19.89
C ALA A 307 8.89 -15.14 21.04
N GLU A 308 8.30 -13.99 20.72
CA GLU A 308 7.72 -13.10 21.71
C GLU A 308 6.50 -13.77 22.35
N GLU A 309 6.42 -13.77 23.69
CA GLU A 309 5.21 -14.19 24.40
C GLU A 309 4.09 -13.22 24.02
N VAL A 310 3.22 -13.64 23.10
CA VAL A 310 2.01 -12.87 22.78
C VAL A 310 1.20 -12.78 24.08
N ALA A 311 1.11 -11.58 24.64
CA ALA A 311 0.23 -11.31 25.78
C ALA A 311 -1.17 -11.80 25.40
N LYS A 312 -1.66 -12.81 26.11
CA LYS A 312 -3.01 -13.37 25.93
C LYS A 312 -4.09 -12.38 26.32
#